data_AF-A0A3M1PJB6-F1
#
_entry.id   AF-A0A3M1PJB6-F1
#
_cell.length_a   1.000
_cell.length_b   1.000
_cell.length_c   1.000
_cell.angle_alpha   90.00
_cell.angle_beta   90.00
_cell.angle_gamma   90.00
#
_symmetry.space_group_name_H-M   'P 1'
#
loop_
_entity.id
_entity.type
_entity.pdbx_description
1 polymer ?
#
loop_
_entity_poly.entity_id
_entity_poly.type
_entity_poly.pdbx_seq_one_letter_code
_entity_poly.pdbx_strand_id
1 'polypeptide(L)'
;MPPAPARPAPPPLPDQPLIAAIQEQITGVTDTYRENLIQSIQASFRSSRLTVNLGDGWYALSPASQDKLATDLLKRSTQLDFSKLELVGLDGTLLARSPVVGDRMIILKRSLQPEPQISALIPLA
;
A
#
# COMPACT_ATOMS: atom_id res chain seq x y z
N MET A 1 -9.31 51.93 2.37
CA MET A 1 -9.59 50.48 2.38
C MET A 1 -8.36 49.78 2.93
N PRO A 2 -8.44 48.97 3.99
CA PRO A 2 -7.30 48.15 4.40
C PRO A 2 -7.06 47.01 3.39
N PRO A 3 -5.81 46.61 3.10
CA PRO A 3 -5.51 45.49 2.21
C PRO A 3 -5.81 44.15 2.88
N ALA A 4 -6.36 43.20 2.13
CA ALA A 4 -6.64 41.83 2.60
C ALA A 4 -5.34 41.04 2.88
N PRO A 5 -5.31 40.13 3.87
CA PRO A 5 -4.11 39.36 4.19
C PRO A 5 -3.76 38.35 3.09
N ALA A 6 -2.48 38.28 2.73
CA ALA A 6 -1.93 37.32 1.78
C ALA A 6 -1.99 35.89 2.34
N ARG A 7 -2.48 34.93 1.55
CA ARG A 7 -2.53 33.51 1.88
C ARG A 7 -1.10 32.92 1.80
N PRO A 8 -0.62 32.11 2.77
CA PRO A 8 0.70 31.50 2.71
C PRO A 8 0.77 30.42 1.61
N ALA A 9 1.87 30.40 0.86
CA ALA A 9 2.13 29.43 -0.21
C ALA A 9 2.40 28.01 0.34
N PRO A 10 2.03 26.94 -0.40
CA PRO A 10 2.28 25.56 0.03
C PRO A 10 3.79 25.27 0.14
N PRO A 11 4.22 24.43 1.12
CA PRO A 11 5.63 24.11 1.31
C PRO A 11 6.21 23.32 0.12
N PRO A 12 7.53 23.46 -0.15
CA PRO A 12 8.19 22.80 -1.26
C PRO A 12 8.20 21.27 -1.09
N LEU A 13 7.84 20.56 -2.16
CA LEU A 13 7.91 19.11 -2.29
C LEU A 13 9.39 18.67 -2.40
N PRO A 14 9.82 17.59 -1.72
CA PRO A 14 11.23 17.18 -1.70
C PRO A 14 11.74 16.68 -3.07
N ASP A 15 13.01 16.97 -3.31
CA ASP A 15 13.80 16.81 -4.53
C ASP A 15 13.63 15.48 -5.29
N GLN A 16 13.16 15.60 -6.54
CA GLN A 16 12.97 14.57 -7.56
C GLN A 16 14.15 13.59 -7.83
N PRO A 17 15.45 13.94 -7.72
CA PRO A 17 16.53 12.99 -8.03
C PRO A 17 16.54 11.73 -7.16
N LEU A 18 16.08 11.80 -5.91
CA LEU A 18 16.02 10.64 -5.03
C LEU A 18 14.94 9.63 -5.46
N ILE A 19 13.83 10.14 -6.03
CA ILE A 19 12.74 9.33 -6.56
C ILE A 19 13.22 8.48 -7.75
N ALA A 20 14.05 9.07 -8.62
CA ALA A 20 14.62 8.37 -9.78
C ALA A 20 15.57 7.24 -9.37
N ALA A 21 16.45 7.48 -8.38
CA ALA A 21 17.40 6.47 -7.91
C ALA A 21 16.70 5.27 -7.23
N ILE A 22 15.56 5.50 -6.58
CA ILE A 22 14.75 4.43 -6.00
C ILE A 22 14.05 3.62 -7.11
N GLN A 23 13.59 4.28 -8.18
CA GLN A 23 12.95 3.59 -9.31
C GLN A 23 13.89 2.61 -10.00
N GLU A 24 15.14 3.01 -10.26
CA GLU A 24 16.13 2.16 -10.94
C GLU A 24 16.51 0.92 -10.13
N GLN A 25 16.60 1.04 -8.80
CA GLN A 25 16.90 -0.09 -7.90
C GLN A 25 15.76 -1.12 -7.81
N ILE A 26 14.53 -0.73 -8.15
CA ILE A 26 13.33 -1.60 -8.04
C ILE A 26 12.98 -2.25 -9.39
N THR A 27 13.41 -1.69 -10.53
CA THR A 27 13.14 -2.25 -11.86
C THR A 27 13.66 -3.69 -12.01
N GLY A 28 14.79 -4.04 -11.37
CA GLY A 28 15.35 -5.41 -11.40
C GLY A 28 14.54 -6.48 -10.66
N VAL A 29 13.54 -6.08 -9.87
CA VAL A 29 12.69 -6.99 -9.08
C VAL A 29 11.32 -7.24 -9.74
N THR A 30 10.94 -6.38 -10.69
CA THR A 30 9.54 -6.23 -11.10
C THR A 30 9.19 -7.04 -12.36
N ASP A 31 10.16 -7.58 -13.08
CA ASP A 31 9.94 -8.37 -14.31
C ASP A 31 9.07 -9.63 -14.10
N THR A 32 9.02 -10.16 -12.87
CA THR A 32 8.20 -11.35 -12.53
C THR A 32 6.75 -11.00 -12.17
N TYR A 33 6.44 -9.76 -11.83
CA TYR A 33 5.12 -9.37 -11.36
C TYR A 33 4.45 -8.49 -12.41
N ARG A 34 3.47 -9.08 -13.10
CA ARG A 34 2.63 -8.49 -14.15
C ARG A 34 2.48 -6.97 -13.98
N GLU A 35 2.65 -6.28 -15.10
CA GLU A 35 2.62 -4.84 -15.42
C GLU A 35 1.50 -3.99 -14.77
N ASN A 36 0.65 -4.57 -13.93
CA ASN A 36 -0.50 -3.93 -13.28
C ASN A 36 -0.66 -4.33 -11.79
N LEU A 37 0.31 -5.02 -11.19
CA LEU A 37 0.23 -5.46 -9.79
C LEU A 37 0.68 -4.37 -8.82
N ILE A 38 1.89 -3.83 -8.99
CA ILE A 38 2.43 -2.76 -8.15
C ILE A 38 2.29 -1.45 -8.91
N GLN A 39 1.50 -0.53 -8.37
CA GLN A 39 1.18 0.76 -8.98
C GLN A 39 2.16 1.84 -8.54
N SER A 40 2.50 1.83 -7.25
CA SER A 40 3.48 2.77 -6.68
C SER A 40 3.99 2.28 -5.34
N ILE A 41 5.15 2.81 -4.93
CA ILE A 41 5.77 2.54 -3.63
C ILE A 41 6.08 3.88 -2.99
N GLN A 42 5.66 4.04 -1.74
CA GLN A 42 5.86 5.24 -0.93
C GLN A 42 6.66 4.87 0.31
N ALA A 43 7.86 5.41 0.41
CA ALA A 43 8.76 5.21 1.53
C ALA A 43 8.71 6.44 2.44
N SER A 44 8.17 6.26 3.66
CA SER A 44 8.16 7.29 4.69
C SER A 44 9.20 6.96 5.75
N PHE A 45 10.43 7.44 5.54
CA PHE A 45 11.53 7.22 6.49
C PHE A 45 11.26 7.85 7.86
N ARG A 46 10.65 9.05 7.89
CA ARG A 46 10.30 9.75 9.15
C ARG A 46 9.40 8.93 10.08
N SER A 47 8.51 8.11 9.51
CA SER A 47 7.58 7.26 10.23
C SER A 47 7.95 5.78 10.18
N SER A 48 9.12 5.43 9.63
CA SER A 48 9.61 4.07 9.38
C SER A 48 8.51 3.17 8.78
N ARG A 49 7.83 3.71 7.75
CA ARG A 49 6.72 3.06 7.07
C ARG A 49 6.95 2.96 5.58
N LEU A 50 6.73 1.76 5.05
CA LEU A 50 6.65 1.48 3.62
C LEU A 50 5.19 1.23 3.24
N THR A 51 4.70 1.96 2.24
CA THR A 51 3.34 1.76 1.69
C THR A 51 3.46 1.37 0.24
N VAL A 52 2.90 0.22 -0.13
CA VAL A 52 2.89 -0.27 -1.50
C VAL A 52 1.46 -0.22 -2.01
N ASN A 53 1.25 0.52 -3.09
CA ASN A 53 -0.05 0.62 -3.74
C ASN A 53 -0.16 -0.45 -4.81
N LEU A 54 -1.21 -1.27 -4.71
CA LEU A 54 -1.47 -2.42 -5.57
C LEU A 54 -2.71 -2.16 -6.43
N GLY A 55 -2.62 -2.62 -7.68
CA GLY A 55 -3.74 -2.61 -8.62
C GLY A 55 -4.70 -3.77 -8.38
N ASP A 56 -5.75 -3.85 -9.19
CA ASP A 56 -6.72 -4.96 -9.16
C ASP A 56 -6.08 -6.32 -9.47
N GLY A 57 -4.88 -6.32 -10.04
CA GLY A 57 -4.05 -7.52 -10.19
C GLY A 57 -3.83 -8.29 -8.89
N TRP A 58 -3.91 -7.64 -7.72
CA TRP A 58 -3.88 -8.28 -6.41
C TRP A 58 -4.98 -9.34 -6.25
N TYR A 59 -6.21 -9.02 -6.67
CA TYR A 59 -7.36 -9.93 -6.55
C TYR A 59 -7.35 -11.06 -7.60
N ALA A 60 -6.58 -10.88 -8.67
CA ALA A 60 -6.37 -11.92 -9.68
C ALA A 60 -5.30 -12.96 -9.25
N LEU A 61 -4.58 -12.71 -8.15
CA LEU A 61 -3.62 -13.66 -7.59
C LEU A 61 -4.34 -14.74 -6.79
N SER A 62 -3.86 -15.98 -6.92
CA SER A 62 -4.24 -17.06 -6.00
C SER A 62 -3.88 -16.69 -4.56
N PRO A 63 -4.58 -17.22 -3.54
CA PRO A 63 -4.29 -16.94 -2.14
C PRO A 63 -2.82 -17.17 -1.78
N ALA A 64 -2.23 -18.29 -2.21
CA ALA A 64 -0.81 -18.59 -1.98
C ALA A 64 0.14 -17.56 -2.62
N SER A 65 -0.22 -16.99 -3.78
CA SER A 65 0.56 -15.96 -4.45
C SER A 65 0.46 -14.61 -3.73
N GLN A 66 -0.72 -14.28 -3.19
CA GLN A 66 -0.91 -13.13 -2.33
C GLN A 66 -0.07 -13.24 -1.05
N ASP A 67 -0.10 -14.39 -0.37
CA ASP A 67 0.71 -14.65 0.82
C ASP A 67 2.21 -14.55 0.51
N LYS A 68 2.65 -15.12 -0.62
CA LYS A 68 4.04 -15.07 -1.06
C LYS A 68 4.50 -13.63 -1.34
N LEU A 69 3.73 -12.86 -2.11
CA LEU A 69 4.03 -11.46 -2.40
C LEU A 69 4.12 -10.64 -1.12
N ALA A 70 3.12 -10.77 -0.25
CA ALA A 70 3.05 -10.01 1.00
C ALA A 70 4.23 -10.34 1.93
N THR A 71 4.64 -11.61 1.98
CA THR A 71 5.81 -12.06 2.75
C THR A 71 7.12 -11.54 2.16
N ASP A 72 7.27 -11.56 0.83
CA ASP A 72 8.47 -11.07 0.16
C ASP A 72 8.66 -9.56 0.38
N LEU A 73 7.57 -8.79 0.24
CA LEU A 73 7.56 -7.36 0.53
C LEU A 73 7.84 -7.06 2.00
N LEU A 74 7.32 -7.86 2.93
CA LEU A 74 7.61 -7.71 4.37
C LEU A 74 9.10 -7.91 4.65
N LYS A 75 9.72 -8.96 4.10
CA LYS A 75 11.15 -9.21 4.26
C LYS A 75 11.99 -8.05 3.73
N ARG A 76 11.67 -7.56 2.54
CA ARG A 76 12.37 -6.40 1.94
C ARG A 76 12.20 -5.14 2.76
N SER A 77 10.99 -4.89 3.26
CA SER A 77 10.70 -3.76 4.16
C SER A 77 11.60 -3.81 5.40
N THR A 78 11.73 -4.97 6.05
CA THR A 78 12.60 -5.15 7.22
C THR A 78 14.08 -4.97 6.86
N GLN A 79 14.53 -5.44 5.70
CA GLN A 79 15.90 -5.25 5.21
C GLN A 79 16.25 -3.79 4.92
N LEU A 80 15.24 -2.96 4.66
CA LEU A 80 15.36 -1.52 4.40
C LEU A 80 15.07 -0.68 5.66
N ASP A 81 15.09 -1.30 6.85
CA ASP A 81 14.87 -0.67 8.16
C ASP A 81 13.47 -0.03 8.36
N PHE A 82 12.47 -0.48 7.58
CA PHE A 82 11.08 -0.10 7.80
C PHE A 82 10.39 -1.03 8.80
N SER A 83 9.89 -0.45 9.89
CA SER A 83 9.17 -1.17 10.94
C SER A 83 7.73 -1.51 10.58
N LYS A 84 7.16 -0.83 9.57
CA LYS A 84 5.77 -0.99 9.16
C LYS A 84 5.65 -1.13 7.65
N LEU A 85 4.88 -2.12 7.21
CA LEU A 85 4.50 -2.31 5.81
C LEU A 85 2.99 -2.27 5.66
N GLU A 86 2.49 -1.49 4.72
CA GLU A 86 1.07 -1.44 4.35
C GLU A 86 0.91 -1.71 2.85
N LEU A 87 0.08 -2.69 2.50
CA LEU A 87 -0.35 -2.91 1.12
C LEU A 87 -1.73 -2.29 0.99
N VAL A 88 -1.85 -1.30 0.10
CA VAL A 88 -3.10 -0.57 -0.15
C VAL A 88 -3.54 -0.80 -1.60
N GLY A 89 -4.84 -0.78 -1.86
CA GLY A 89 -5.40 -0.81 -3.20
C GLY A 89 -5.49 0.60 -3.80
N LEU A 90 -5.83 0.66 -5.09
CA LEU A 90 -6.04 1.93 -5.84
C LEU A 90 -6.98 2.91 -5.13
N ASP A 91 -8.03 2.41 -4.49
CA ASP A 91 -9.03 3.20 -3.76
C ASP A 91 -8.57 3.59 -2.34
N GLY A 92 -7.29 3.38 -2.01
CA GLY A 92 -6.75 3.60 -0.65
C GLY A 92 -7.15 2.53 0.37
N THR A 93 -7.85 1.48 -0.07
CA THR A 93 -8.29 0.37 0.79
C THR A 93 -7.09 -0.43 1.30
N LEU A 94 -7.00 -0.66 2.61
CA LEU A 94 -5.97 -1.51 3.19
C LEU A 94 -6.21 -2.99 2.82
N LEU A 95 -5.30 -3.56 2.04
CA LEU A 95 -5.35 -4.95 1.59
C LEU A 95 -4.64 -5.87 2.57
N ALA A 96 -3.48 -5.43 3.07
CA ALA A 96 -2.67 -6.19 4.00
C ALA A 96 -1.75 -5.28 4.83
N ARG A 97 -1.29 -5.73 6.00
CA ARG A 97 -0.34 -4.98 6.84
C ARG A 97 0.66 -5.86 7.57
N SER A 98 1.81 -5.30 7.90
CA SER A 98 2.79 -5.94 8.77
C SER A 98 2.17 -6.33 10.11
N PRO A 99 2.55 -7.48 10.67
CA PRO A 99 2.10 -7.89 11.99
C PRO A 99 2.67 -6.97 13.06
N VAL A 100 2.00 -6.90 14.23
CA VAL A 100 2.55 -6.23 15.42
C VAL A 100 3.64 -7.10 16.07
N VAL A 101 3.49 -8.43 15.99
CA VAL A 101 4.44 -9.44 16.48
C VAL A 101 4.50 -10.59 15.48
N GLY A 102 5.71 -10.99 15.08
CA GLY A 102 5.97 -12.12 14.18
C GLY A 102 6.37 -11.73 12.75
N ASP A 103 6.56 -12.74 11.90
CA ASP A 103 7.11 -12.59 10.54
C ASP A 103 6.09 -12.84 9.42
N ARG A 104 4.81 -13.02 9.77
CA ARG A 104 3.75 -13.24 8.78
C ARG A 104 2.92 -12.00 8.56
N MET A 105 2.79 -11.65 7.29
CA MET A 105 1.94 -10.58 6.84
C MET A 105 0.46 -10.88 7.16
N ILE A 106 -0.29 -9.87 7.60
CA ILE A 106 -1.72 -9.98 7.88
C ILE A 106 -2.47 -9.50 6.64
N ILE A 107 -3.12 -10.42 5.92
CA ILE A 107 -3.96 -10.08 4.76
C ILE A 107 -5.40 -9.84 5.23
N LEU A 108 -5.92 -8.65 4.98
CA LEU A 108 -7.28 -8.22 5.33
C LEU A 108 -8.28 -8.47 4.20
N LYS A 109 -7.87 -8.25 2.95
CA LYS A 109 -8.74 -8.44 1.77
C LYS A 109 -8.06 -9.29 0.71
N ARG A 110 -8.59 -10.50 0.50
CA ARG A 110 -8.11 -11.47 -0.51
C ARG A 110 -8.89 -11.42 -1.81
N SER A 111 -10.13 -10.97 -1.77
CA SER A 111 -11.04 -10.87 -2.90
C SER A 111 -11.78 -9.54 -2.86
N LEU A 112 -12.28 -9.11 -4.02
CA LEU A 112 -13.35 -8.12 -4.14
C LEU A 112 -14.63 -8.75 -3.58
N GLN A 113 -14.70 -8.95 -2.28
CA GLN A 113 -15.93 -9.37 -1.64
C GLN A 113 -16.81 -8.12 -1.55
N PRO A 114 -17.96 -8.05 -2.25
CA PRO A 114 -18.98 -7.07 -1.90
C PRO A 114 -19.34 -7.33 -0.44
N GLU A 115 -19.33 -6.28 0.39
CA GLU A 115 -19.69 -6.37 1.80
C GLU A 115 -20.96 -7.23 1.96
N PRO A 116 -20.98 -8.22 2.88
CA PRO A 116 -22.22 -8.93 3.15
C PRO A 116 -23.24 -7.90 3.62
N GLN A 117 -24.30 -7.72 2.84
CA GLN A 117 -25.47 -6.92 3.20
C GLN A 117 -26.17 -7.60 4.39
N ILE A 118 -25.67 -7.40 5.61
CA ILE A 118 -26.32 -7.90 6.82
C ILE A 118 -27.48 -6.93 7.11
N SER A 119 -28.71 -7.41 6.87
CA SER A 119 -29.99 -6.98 7.47
C SER A 119 -31.06 -6.51 6.49
N ALA A 120 -32.00 -7.43 6.20
CA ALA A 120 -33.43 -7.16 6.38
C ALA A 120 -34.18 -8.49 6.46
N LEU A 121 -34.03 -9.22 7.57
CA LEU A 121 -34.97 -10.27 7.95
C LEU A 121 -35.45 -10.01 9.37
N ILE A 122 -36.40 -9.09 9.51
CA ILE A 122 -37.24 -8.99 10.70
C ILE A 122 -38.66 -9.29 10.21
N PRO A 123 -39.30 -10.39 10.63
CA PRO A 123 -40.70 -10.62 10.32
C PRO A 123 -41.55 -9.66 11.17
N LEU A 124 -42.51 -9.01 10.52
CA LEU A 124 -43.55 -8.23 11.16
C LEU A 124 -44.44 -9.20 11.97
N ALA A 125 -44.41 -9.07 13.30
CA ALA A 125 -45.37 -9.68 14.21
C ALA A 125 -46.52 -8.70 14.45
#